data_AF-A0A7Y3A9D2-F1
#
_entry.id   AF-A0A7Y3A9D2-F1
#
_cell.length_a   1.000
_cell.length_b   1.000
_cell.length_c   1.000
_cell.angle_alpha   90.00
_cell.angle_beta   90.00
_cell.angle_gamma   90.00
#
_symmetry.space_group_name_H-M   'P 1'
#
loop_
_entity.id
_entity.type
_entity.pdbx_description
1 polymer ?
#
loop_
_entity_poly.entity_id
_entity_poly.type
_entity_poly.pdbx_seq_one_letter_code
_entity_poly.pdbx_strand_id
1 'polypeptide(L)'
;MLVSGLKMLRDDTNRGDLKLTNSALKEMRYSFLIFSKYRGIPKVTMYGSARTPPTDPNYQLAAEFARRMTDEERWMVITGAGPGIMEAGNLGAGQDYGFGVNIRLPFEAEANPYVHESRLINFKYFFTRKLMFVKESDAFVLFPGGFGTQDEAFELLTLIQTGKSDLHPIVLLDAPGTGYWERWLDFVSMLEGQRMISPE
;
A
#
# COMPACT_ATOMS: atom_id res chain seq x y z
N MET A 1 1.33 25.99 -2.21
CA MET A 1 2.78 25.74 -1.99
C MET A 1 3.57 27.02 -1.73
N LEU A 2 3.60 27.99 -2.66
CA LEU A 2 4.37 29.24 -2.48
C LEU A 2 3.96 30.04 -1.22
N VAL A 3 2.66 30.20 -0.98
CA VAL A 3 2.14 30.90 0.21
C VAL A 3 2.58 30.21 1.50
N SER A 4 2.47 28.88 1.59
CA SER A 4 2.91 28.12 2.77
C SER A 4 4.41 28.23 2.99
N GLY A 5 5.22 28.14 1.91
CA GLY A 5 6.68 28.33 2.00
C GLY A 5 7.07 29.72 2.49
N LEU A 6 6.41 30.77 1.98
CA LEU A 6 6.64 32.14 2.43
C LEU A 6 6.23 32.34 3.90
N LYS A 7 5.13 31.73 4.34
CA LYS A 7 4.71 31.75 5.75
C LYS A 7 5.73 31.05 6.65
N MET A 8 6.24 29.88 6.26
CA MET A 8 7.27 29.19 7.04
C MET A 8 8.56 30.01 7.19
N LEU A 9 8.95 30.75 6.15
CA LEU A 9 10.08 31.69 6.23
C LEU A 9 9.78 32.86 7.18
N ARG A 10 8.55 33.39 7.13
CA ARG A 10 8.12 34.48 8.03
C ARG A 10 8.03 34.03 9.48
N ASP A 11 7.60 32.80 9.72
CA ASP A 11 7.36 32.23 11.05
C ASP A 11 8.67 31.67 11.66
N ASP A 12 9.84 31.99 11.09
CA ASP A 12 11.19 31.52 11.50
C ASP A 12 11.26 30.01 11.76
N THR A 13 10.64 29.24 10.86
CA THR A 13 10.51 27.79 11.03
C THR A 13 11.89 27.12 11.07
N ASN A 14 12.09 26.22 12.04
CA ASN A 14 13.37 25.56 12.20
C ASN A 14 13.77 24.71 10.96
N ARG A 15 15.07 24.45 10.84
CA ARG A 15 15.64 23.71 9.71
C ARG A 15 15.10 22.29 9.56
N GLY A 16 14.72 21.63 10.65
CA GLY A 16 14.17 20.28 10.65
C GLY A 16 12.82 20.23 9.94
N ASP A 17 11.91 21.11 10.32
CA ASP A 17 10.55 21.19 9.76
C ASP A 17 10.56 21.62 8.29
N LEU A 18 11.45 22.55 7.92
CA LEU A 18 11.68 22.91 6.53
C LEU A 18 12.17 21.72 5.69
N LYS A 19 13.09 20.92 6.23
CA LYS A 19 13.60 19.71 5.55
C LYS A 19 12.51 18.65 5.40
N LEU A 20 11.74 18.40 6.45
CA LEU A 20 10.61 17.47 6.44
C LEU A 20 9.63 17.87 5.33
N THR A 21 9.15 19.11 5.37
CA THR A 21 8.15 19.64 4.44
C THR A 21 8.63 19.57 3.00
N ASN A 22 9.85 20.04 2.73
CA ASN A 22 10.42 19.99 1.38
C ASN A 22 10.59 18.55 0.88
N SER A 23 11.03 17.63 1.74
CA SER A 23 11.22 16.22 1.37
C SER A 23 9.88 15.54 1.07
N ALA A 24 8.86 15.76 1.92
CA ALA A 24 7.52 15.25 1.70
C ALA A 24 6.90 15.78 0.40
N LEU A 25 7.03 17.09 0.13
CA LEU A 25 6.58 17.68 -1.13
C LEU A 25 7.29 17.10 -2.35
N LYS A 26 8.60 16.84 -2.26
CA LYS A 26 9.37 16.20 -3.33
C LYS A 26 8.90 14.78 -3.61
N GLU A 27 8.68 13.99 -2.56
CA GLU A 27 8.15 12.63 -2.66
C GLU A 27 6.79 12.64 -3.34
N MET A 28 5.82 13.40 -2.80
CA MET A 28 4.48 13.50 -3.38
C MET A 28 4.52 13.96 -4.85
N ARG A 29 5.28 15.01 -5.17
CA ARG A 29 5.41 15.51 -6.55
C ARG A 29 5.95 14.44 -7.50
N TYR A 30 6.97 13.70 -7.07
CA TYR A 30 7.57 12.64 -7.89
C TYR A 30 6.60 11.49 -8.09
N SER A 31 5.92 11.04 -7.04
CA SER A 31 4.89 10.00 -7.13
C SER A 31 3.78 10.40 -8.08
N PHE A 32 3.25 11.62 -7.97
CA PHE A 32 2.23 12.14 -8.89
C PHE A 32 2.69 12.12 -10.34
N LEU A 33 3.95 12.48 -10.61
CA LEU A 33 4.51 12.42 -11.96
C LEU A 33 4.50 11.00 -12.51
N ILE A 34 4.95 10.01 -11.73
CA ILE A 34 5.00 8.61 -12.16
C ILE A 34 3.58 8.07 -12.40
N PHE A 35 2.68 8.21 -11.44
CA PHE A 35 1.30 7.72 -11.57
C PHE A 35 0.48 8.48 -12.62
N SER A 36 0.79 9.75 -12.90
CA SER A 36 0.05 10.53 -13.90
C SER A 36 0.06 9.92 -15.31
N LYS A 37 1.09 9.12 -15.63
CA LYS A 37 1.24 8.42 -16.91
C LYS A 37 0.26 7.25 -17.10
N TYR A 38 -0.39 6.82 -16.01
CA TYR A 38 -1.28 5.66 -15.94
C TYR A 38 -2.66 6.04 -15.41
N ARG A 39 -3.06 7.31 -15.60
CA ARG A 39 -4.41 7.77 -15.28
C ARG A 39 -5.42 7.05 -16.17
N GLY A 40 -6.53 6.62 -15.57
CA GLY A 40 -7.59 5.89 -16.28
C GLY A 40 -7.39 4.38 -16.37
N ILE A 41 -6.25 3.85 -15.88
CA ILE A 41 -6.07 2.41 -15.68
C ILE A 41 -6.33 2.10 -14.21
N PRO A 42 -7.28 1.21 -13.88
CA PRO A 42 -7.59 0.87 -12.50
C PRO A 42 -6.42 0.13 -11.84
N LYS A 43 -6.26 0.32 -10.53
CA LYS A 43 -5.14 -0.24 -9.77
C LYS A 43 -5.62 -0.91 -8.50
N VAL A 44 -5.07 -2.08 -8.22
CA VAL A 44 -5.28 -2.80 -6.96
C VAL A 44 -4.00 -2.73 -6.12
N THR A 45 -4.13 -2.30 -4.87
CA THR A 45 -3.02 -2.40 -3.91
C THR A 45 -3.07 -3.74 -3.20
N MET A 46 -1.93 -4.41 -3.16
CA MET A 46 -1.74 -5.67 -2.44
C MET A 46 -0.91 -5.45 -1.18
N TYR A 47 -1.46 -5.83 -0.03
CA TYR A 47 -0.74 -5.88 1.24
C TYR A 47 -0.56 -7.32 1.71
N GLY A 48 0.54 -7.59 2.43
CA GLY A 48 0.78 -8.89 3.03
C GLY A 48 2.17 -9.00 3.64
N SER A 49 2.46 -10.16 4.21
CA SER A 49 3.71 -10.42 4.92
C SER A 49 4.94 -10.31 4.01
N ALA A 50 5.95 -9.57 4.48
CA ALA A 50 7.30 -9.55 3.89
C ALA A 50 8.09 -10.85 4.13
N ARG A 51 7.54 -11.79 4.90
CA ARG A 51 8.26 -12.99 5.38
C ARG A 51 7.70 -14.30 4.82
N THR A 52 6.64 -14.24 4.03
CA THR A 52 6.01 -15.43 3.44
C THR A 52 6.93 -16.03 2.38
N PRO A 53 7.37 -17.29 2.50
CA PRO A 53 8.26 -17.91 1.51
C PRO A 53 7.50 -18.27 0.23
N PRO A 54 8.18 -18.40 -0.93
CA PRO A 54 7.56 -18.79 -2.20
C PRO A 54 6.82 -20.14 -2.19
N THR A 55 7.18 -21.04 -1.27
CA THR A 55 6.52 -22.34 -1.07
C THR A 55 5.19 -22.25 -0.31
N ASP A 56 4.90 -21.11 0.32
CA ASP A 56 3.66 -20.92 1.07
C ASP A 56 2.46 -20.78 0.12
N PRO A 57 1.32 -21.43 0.40
CA PRO A 57 0.12 -21.30 -0.41
C PRO A 57 -0.36 -19.85 -0.61
N ASN A 58 -0.17 -18.96 0.38
CA ASN A 58 -0.54 -17.55 0.24
C ASN A 58 0.35 -16.79 -0.75
N TYR A 59 1.63 -17.19 -0.88
CA TYR A 59 2.50 -16.61 -1.89
C TYR A 59 1.99 -16.97 -3.29
N GLN A 60 1.69 -18.25 -3.51
CA GLN A 60 1.17 -18.72 -4.80
C GLN A 60 -0.17 -18.07 -5.13
N LEU A 61 -1.05 -17.96 -4.14
CA LEU A 61 -2.34 -17.28 -4.28
C LEU A 61 -2.16 -15.79 -4.62
N ALA A 62 -1.21 -15.09 -3.99
CA ALA A 62 -0.94 -13.69 -4.29
C ALA A 62 -0.40 -13.49 -5.71
N ALA A 63 0.53 -14.34 -6.16
CA ALA A 63 1.04 -14.30 -7.52
C ALA A 63 -0.07 -14.57 -8.55
N GLU A 64 -0.90 -15.58 -8.31
CA GLU A 64 -2.01 -15.91 -9.21
C GLU A 64 -3.07 -14.81 -9.23
N PHE A 65 -3.43 -14.24 -8.07
CA PHE A 65 -4.34 -13.10 -8.00
C PHE A 65 -3.82 -11.94 -8.86
N ALA A 66 -2.56 -11.55 -8.67
CA ALA A 66 -1.96 -10.44 -9.41
C ALA A 66 -1.97 -10.70 -10.93
N ARG A 67 -1.61 -11.92 -11.34
CA ARG A 67 -1.62 -12.35 -12.74
C ARG A 67 -3.02 -12.24 -13.36
N ARG A 68 -4.06 -12.68 -12.64
CA ARG A 68 -5.44 -12.58 -13.13
C ARG A 68 -5.91 -11.13 -13.23
N MET A 69 -5.58 -10.29 -12.26
CA MET A 69 -5.89 -8.86 -12.31
C MET A 69 -5.27 -8.17 -13.54
N THR A 70 -4.05 -8.58 -13.94
CA THR A 70 -3.39 -8.01 -15.11
C THR A 70 -3.87 -8.62 -16.44
N ASP A 71 -3.97 -9.95 -16.51
CA ASP A 71 -4.25 -10.67 -17.75
C ASP A 71 -5.72 -10.59 -18.16
N GLU A 72 -6.63 -10.76 -17.19
CA GLU A 72 -8.08 -10.82 -17.42
C GLU A 72 -8.70 -9.42 -17.36
N GLU A 73 -8.35 -8.64 -16.33
CA GLU A 73 -9.03 -7.37 -16.03
C GLU A 73 -8.25 -6.12 -16.50
N ARG A 74 -6.97 -6.27 -16.87
CA ARG A 74 -6.10 -5.16 -17.29
C ARG A 74 -5.84 -4.12 -16.19
N TRP A 75 -5.95 -4.52 -14.92
CA TRP A 75 -5.61 -3.69 -13.77
C TRP A 75 -4.10 -3.64 -13.56
N MET A 76 -3.61 -2.56 -12.98
CA MET A 76 -2.23 -2.48 -12.50
C MET A 76 -2.16 -2.90 -11.03
N VAL A 77 -1.01 -3.40 -10.61
CA VAL A 77 -0.81 -3.90 -9.24
C VAL A 77 0.19 -3.00 -8.52
N ILE A 78 -0.20 -2.49 -7.35
CA ILE A 78 0.67 -1.71 -6.48
C ILE A 78 1.04 -2.56 -5.27
N THR A 79 2.34 -2.65 -4.98
CA THR A 79 2.83 -3.31 -3.75
C THR A 79 3.84 -2.42 -3.03
N GLY A 80 4.27 -2.85 -1.85
CA GLY A 80 5.35 -2.22 -1.12
C GLY A 80 6.77 -2.50 -1.64
N ALA A 81 6.91 -3.26 -2.73
CA ALA A 81 8.17 -3.67 -3.37
C ALA A 81 9.12 -4.53 -2.52
N GLY A 82 8.73 -4.95 -1.31
CA GLY A 82 9.54 -5.84 -0.48
C GLY A 82 9.45 -7.32 -0.91
N PRO A 83 10.08 -8.23 -0.13
CA PRO A 83 9.95 -9.68 -0.31
C PRO A 83 8.56 -10.21 0.07
N GLY A 84 8.36 -11.53 -0.06
CA GLY A 84 7.16 -12.23 0.38
C GLY A 84 5.94 -11.93 -0.49
N ILE A 85 4.80 -11.62 0.12
CA ILE A 85 3.55 -11.35 -0.64
C ILE A 85 3.72 -10.18 -1.62
N MET A 86 4.48 -9.15 -1.25
CA MET A 86 4.72 -8.00 -2.13
C MET A 86 5.49 -8.43 -3.38
N GLU A 87 6.48 -9.31 -3.22
CA GLU A 87 7.22 -9.91 -4.33
C GLU A 87 6.30 -10.79 -5.18
N ALA A 88 5.49 -11.64 -4.57
CA ALA A 88 4.51 -12.47 -5.28
C ALA A 88 3.57 -11.63 -6.15
N GLY A 89 3.07 -10.52 -5.60
CA GLY A 89 2.22 -9.59 -6.33
C GLY A 89 2.92 -8.94 -7.53
N ASN A 90 4.18 -8.51 -7.38
CA ASN A 90 4.93 -7.96 -8.51
C ASN A 90 5.32 -9.03 -9.54
N LEU A 91 5.67 -10.24 -9.09
CA LEU A 91 5.93 -11.39 -9.95
C LEU A 91 4.71 -11.70 -10.82
N GLY A 92 3.53 -11.85 -10.21
CA GLY A 92 2.29 -12.18 -10.91
C GLY A 92 1.85 -11.07 -11.86
N ALA A 93 2.00 -9.81 -11.47
CA ALA A 93 1.65 -8.68 -12.32
C ALA A 93 2.60 -8.49 -13.53
N GLY A 94 3.82 -9.01 -13.42
CA GLY A 94 4.88 -8.75 -14.37
C GLY A 94 5.37 -7.31 -14.37
N GLN A 95 6.48 -7.08 -15.08
CA GLN A 95 7.15 -5.79 -15.06
C GLN A 95 6.28 -4.65 -15.62
N ASP A 96 5.39 -4.93 -16.57
CA ASP A 96 4.58 -3.91 -17.27
C ASP A 96 3.43 -3.34 -16.44
N TYR A 97 2.91 -4.10 -15.48
CA TYR A 97 1.75 -3.71 -14.67
C TYR A 97 2.08 -3.50 -13.19
N GLY A 98 3.24 -4.00 -12.72
CA GLY A 98 3.67 -3.86 -11.32
C GLY A 98 4.26 -2.48 -11.00
N PHE A 99 3.76 -1.87 -9.92
CA PHE A 99 4.37 -0.76 -9.21
C PHE A 99 5.01 -1.22 -7.90
N GLY A 100 6.10 -0.54 -7.55
CA GLY A 100 6.73 -0.65 -6.24
C GLY A 100 6.70 0.68 -5.50
N VAL A 101 5.97 0.75 -4.41
CA VAL A 101 5.93 1.90 -3.50
C VAL A 101 6.80 1.54 -2.28
N ASN A 102 8.11 1.65 -2.45
CA ASN A 102 9.11 1.19 -1.49
C ASN A 102 9.37 2.20 -0.36
N ILE A 103 9.80 1.72 0.80
CA ILE A 103 10.23 2.55 1.93
C ILE A 103 11.71 2.32 2.24
N ARG A 104 12.48 3.40 2.39
CA ARG A 104 13.90 3.34 2.77
C ARG A 104 14.01 3.02 4.25
N LEU A 105 14.55 1.85 4.56
CA LEU A 105 14.85 1.41 5.92
C LEU A 105 16.37 1.39 6.17
N PRO A 106 16.83 1.54 7.42
CA PRO A 106 18.26 1.53 7.75
C PRO A 106 18.96 0.20 7.44
N PHE A 107 18.20 -0.89 7.46
CA PHE A 107 18.64 -2.23 7.08
C PHE A 107 17.99 -2.49 5.74
N GLU A 108 18.77 -2.33 4.67
CA GLU A 108 18.29 -2.25 3.31
C GLU A 108 17.75 -3.61 2.85
N ALA A 109 16.43 -3.71 2.64
CA ALA A 109 15.86 -4.71 1.75
C ALA A 109 15.73 -4.04 0.39
N GLU A 110 16.53 -4.47 -0.59
CA GLU A 110 16.36 -4.03 -1.96
C GLU A 110 14.94 -4.34 -2.44
N ALA A 111 14.44 -3.51 -3.36
CA ALA A 111 13.17 -3.79 -4.01
C ALA A 111 13.27 -5.14 -4.74
N ASN A 112 12.18 -5.91 -4.75
CA ASN A 112 12.14 -7.18 -5.46
C ASN A 112 12.39 -6.99 -6.98
N PRO A 113 12.95 -8.00 -7.67
CA PRO A 113 13.44 -7.84 -9.05
C PRO A 113 12.33 -7.75 -10.12
N TYR A 114 11.06 -7.90 -9.72
CA TYR A 114 9.92 -7.91 -10.63
C TYR A 114 9.32 -6.52 -10.87
N VAL A 115 9.75 -5.52 -10.10
CA VAL A 115 9.35 -4.12 -10.32
C VAL A 115 10.28 -3.46 -11.32
N HIS A 116 9.71 -2.92 -12.40
CA HIS A 116 10.48 -2.11 -13.35
C HIS A 116 10.90 -0.76 -12.73
N GLU A 117 12.14 -0.32 -12.96
CA GLU A 117 12.69 0.91 -12.35
C GLU A 117 11.84 2.16 -12.59
N SER A 118 11.22 2.28 -13.76
CA SER A 118 10.34 3.41 -14.10
C SER A 118 9.04 3.48 -13.28
N ARG A 119 8.71 2.41 -12.55
CA ARG A 119 7.53 2.25 -11.69
C ARG A 119 7.91 1.97 -10.22
N LEU A 120 9.20 2.06 -9.88
CA LEU A 120 9.68 1.99 -8.51
C LEU A 120 9.80 3.40 -7.91
N ILE A 121 9.07 3.64 -6.83
CA ILE A 121 9.07 4.91 -6.11
C ILE A 121 9.59 4.65 -4.70
N ASN A 122 10.65 5.36 -4.32
CA ASN A 122 11.29 5.21 -3.02
C ASN A 122 10.90 6.36 -2.09
N PHE A 123 10.26 6.04 -0.98
CA PHE A 123 9.86 6.97 0.06
C PHE A 123 10.83 6.91 1.23
N LYS A 124 11.02 8.05 1.89
CA LYS A 124 11.68 8.15 3.19
C LYS A 124 10.66 8.14 4.33
N TYR A 125 9.46 8.69 4.11
CA TYR A 125 8.44 8.83 5.13
C TYR A 125 7.28 7.86 4.90
N PHE A 126 6.81 7.22 5.97
CA PHE A 126 5.66 6.32 5.91
C PHE A 126 4.37 7.06 5.51
N PHE A 127 4.15 8.29 5.98
CA PHE A 127 2.89 9.00 5.73
C PHE A 127 2.70 9.38 4.26
N THR A 128 3.76 9.76 3.54
CA THR A 128 3.68 10.04 2.09
C THR A 128 3.48 8.75 1.30
N ARG A 129 4.09 7.65 1.74
CA ARG A 129 3.90 6.31 1.18
C ARG A 129 2.45 5.83 1.33
N LYS A 130 1.92 5.85 2.55
CA LYS A 130 0.52 5.51 2.88
C LYS A 130 -0.47 6.34 2.07
N LEU A 131 -0.24 7.66 2.00
CA LEU A 131 -1.03 8.55 1.16
C LEU A 131 -1.07 8.08 -0.30
N MET A 132 0.06 7.63 -0.87
CA MET A 132 0.08 7.18 -2.28
C MET A 132 -0.64 5.85 -2.47
N PHE A 133 -0.57 4.91 -1.53
CA PHE A 133 -1.38 3.69 -1.60
C PHE A 133 -2.87 4.01 -1.65
N VAL A 134 -3.37 4.83 -0.72
CA VAL A 134 -4.80 5.19 -0.66
C VAL A 134 -5.22 5.97 -1.90
N LYS A 135 -4.43 6.96 -2.29
CA LYS A 135 -4.78 7.88 -3.38
C LYS A 135 -4.80 7.21 -4.76
N GLU A 136 -3.90 6.26 -5.00
CA GLU A 136 -3.65 5.72 -6.35
C GLU A 136 -4.28 4.34 -6.57
N SER A 137 -5.07 3.85 -5.61
CA SER A 137 -5.75 2.54 -5.70
C SER A 137 -7.24 2.70 -5.85
N ASP A 138 -7.83 1.82 -6.65
CA ASP A 138 -9.28 1.70 -6.83
C ASP A 138 -9.84 0.52 -6.02
N ALA A 139 -8.99 -0.40 -5.58
CA ALA A 139 -9.31 -1.50 -4.68
C ALA A 139 -8.09 -1.96 -3.86
N PHE A 140 -8.35 -2.70 -2.79
CA PHE A 140 -7.32 -3.28 -1.92
C PHE A 140 -7.56 -4.77 -1.73
N VAL A 141 -6.48 -5.53 -1.75
CA VAL A 141 -6.48 -6.93 -1.32
C VAL A 141 -5.42 -7.12 -0.23
N LEU A 142 -5.83 -7.78 0.85
CA LEU A 142 -4.99 -8.05 2.00
C LEU A 142 -4.79 -9.55 2.13
N PHE A 143 -3.53 -9.96 2.06
CA PHE A 143 -3.08 -11.31 2.36
C PHE A 143 -2.58 -11.43 3.80
N PRO A 144 -2.44 -12.64 4.35
CA PRO A 144 -1.88 -12.84 5.68
C PRO A 144 -0.57 -12.08 5.90
N GLY A 145 -0.53 -11.37 7.03
CA GLY A 145 0.44 -10.32 7.26
C GLY A 145 0.83 -10.14 8.73
N GLY A 146 1.90 -9.37 8.95
CA GLY A 146 2.29 -8.91 10.28
C GLY A 146 1.78 -7.49 10.56
N PHE A 147 2.48 -6.78 11.45
CA PHE A 147 2.11 -5.42 11.83
C PHE A 147 2.01 -4.42 10.67
N GLY A 148 2.87 -4.53 9.66
CA GLY A 148 2.79 -3.63 8.50
C GLY A 148 1.48 -3.79 7.73
N THR A 149 1.02 -5.03 7.52
CA THR A 149 -0.27 -5.30 6.87
C THR A 149 -1.43 -4.81 7.73
N GLN A 150 -1.34 -4.99 9.05
CA GLN A 150 -2.39 -4.57 9.98
C GLN A 150 -2.46 -3.03 10.13
N ASP A 151 -1.33 -2.34 10.11
CA ASP A 151 -1.25 -0.87 10.08
C ASP A 151 -2.00 -0.31 8.86
N GLU A 152 -1.73 -0.85 7.66
CA GLU A 152 -2.44 -0.45 6.44
C GLU A 152 -3.93 -0.87 6.47
N ALA A 153 -4.26 -2.05 7.00
CA ALA A 153 -5.63 -2.51 7.13
C ALA A 153 -6.50 -1.59 8.00
N PHE A 154 -6.03 -1.28 9.21
CA PHE A 154 -6.78 -0.41 10.12
C PHE A 154 -6.80 1.04 9.65
N GLU A 155 -5.76 1.51 8.96
CA GLU A 155 -5.78 2.82 8.32
C GLU A 155 -6.88 2.91 7.26
N LEU A 156 -6.97 1.92 6.36
CA LEU A 156 -8.03 1.85 5.35
C LEU A 156 -9.44 1.84 5.97
N LEU A 157 -9.66 0.97 6.96
CA LEU A 157 -10.96 0.87 7.64
C LEU A 157 -11.33 2.17 8.35
N THR A 158 -10.36 2.82 9.00
CA THR A 158 -10.58 4.12 9.67
C THR A 158 -10.91 5.21 8.66
N LEU A 159 -10.23 5.25 7.50
CA LEU A 159 -10.48 6.24 6.45
C LEU A 159 -11.88 6.08 5.84
N ILE A 160 -12.31 4.85 5.60
CA ILE A 160 -13.66 4.54 5.12
C ILE A 160 -14.70 4.94 6.17
N GLN A 161 -14.53 4.49 7.41
CA GLN A 161 -15.46 4.79 8.52
C GLN A 161 -15.65 6.30 8.73
N THR A 162 -14.58 7.08 8.54
CA THR A 162 -14.59 8.54 8.77
C THR A 162 -14.92 9.36 7.52
N GLY A 163 -15.18 8.71 6.37
CA GLY A 163 -15.44 9.37 5.09
C GLY A 163 -14.27 10.23 4.60
N LYS A 164 -13.03 9.82 4.92
CA LYS A 164 -11.79 10.52 4.53
C LYS A 164 -11.12 9.94 3.29
N SER A 165 -11.64 8.83 2.78
CA SER A 165 -11.33 8.30 1.45
C SER A 165 -12.63 8.01 0.70
N ASP A 166 -12.51 7.85 -0.63
CA ASP A 166 -13.57 7.23 -1.41
C ASP A 166 -13.81 5.78 -0.94
N LEU A 167 -15.00 5.26 -1.23
CA LEU A 167 -15.35 3.87 -0.92
C LEU A 167 -14.67 2.95 -1.93
N HIS A 168 -13.63 2.26 -1.47
CA HIS A 168 -12.91 1.26 -2.24
C HIS A 168 -13.25 -0.15 -1.75
N PRO A 169 -13.38 -1.14 -2.65
CA PRO A 169 -13.46 -2.54 -2.25
C PRO A 169 -12.21 -2.95 -1.47
N ILE A 170 -12.42 -3.63 -0.33
CA ILE A 170 -11.36 -4.24 0.49
C ILE A 170 -11.64 -5.74 0.55
N VAL A 171 -10.70 -6.53 0.05
CA VAL A 171 -10.80 -7.99 0.02
C VAL A 171 -9.77 -8.60 0.97
N LEU A 172 -10.25 -9.35 1.96
CA LEU A 172 -9.41 -10.18 2.81
C LEU A 172 -9.26 -11.55 2.12
N LEU A 173 -8.05 -11.90 1.72
CA LEU A 173 -7.78 -13.11 0.95
C LEU A 173 -6.70 -13.96 1.62
N ASP A 174 -6.98 -15.21 1.94
CA ASP A 174 -6.00 -16.18 2.41
C ASP A 174 -6.24 -17.55 1.77
N ALA A 175 -5.19 -18.38 1.74
CA ALA A 175 -5.25 -19.69 1.14
C ALA A 175 -6.21 -20.61 1.92
N PRO A 176 -6.94 -21.52 1.24
CA PRO A 176 -7.84 -22.44 1.92
C PRO A 176 -7.16 -23.20 3.07
N GLY A 177 -7.80 -23.23 4.22
CA GLY A 177 -7.31 -23.93 5.41
C GLY A 177 -6.32 -23.13 6.27
N THR A 178 -5.97 -21.88 5.93
CA THR A 178 -5.13 -21.06 6.82
C THR A 178 -5.92 -20.41 7.95
N GLY A 179 -7.16 -19.99 7.71
CA GLY A 179 -8.05 -19.39 8.70
C GLY A 179 -7.48 -18.11 9.34
N TYR A 180 -6.62 -17.39 8.61
CA TYR A 180 -5.98 -16.17 9.13
C TYR A 180 -7.03 -15.08 9.30
N TRP A 181 -7.82 -14.84 8.25
CA TRP A 181 -8.82 -13.78 8.26
C TRP A 181 -10.05 -14.13 9.09
N GLU A 182 -10.41 -15.42 9.20
CA GLU A 182 -11.47 -15.89 10.11
C GLU A 182 -11.16 -15.47 11.57
N ARG A 183 -9.96 -15.80 12.07
CA ARG A 183 -9.54 -15.41 13.42
C ARG A 183 -9.41 -13.89 13.60
N TRP A 184 -9.04 -13.17 12.54
CA TRP A 184 -9.00 -11.72 12.57
C TRP A 184 -10.41 -11.11 12.63
N LEU A 185 -11.38 -11.68 11.91
CA LEU A 185 -12.78 -11.29 11.95
C LEU A 185 -13.41 -11.58 13.32
N ASP A 186 -13.00 -12.64 14.01
CA ASP A 186 -13.41 -12.86 15.41
C ASP A 186 -12.97 -11.69 16.30
N PHE A 187 -11.74 -11.20 16.13
CA PHE A 187 -11.25 -10.03 16.85
C PHE A 187 -12.04 -8.77 16.50
N VAL A 188 -12.34 -8.52 15.22
CA VAL A 188 -13.16 -7.37 14.82
C VAL A 188 -14.59 -7.47 15.34
N SER A 189 -15.18 -8.65 15.34
CA SER A 189 -16.51 -8.90 15.90
C SER A 189 -16.56 -8.61 17.39
N MET A 190 -15.47 -8.85 18.12
CA MET A 190 -15.34 -8.44 19.52
C MET A 190 -15.37 -6.91 19.67
N LEU A 191 -14.73 -6.15 18.76
CA LEU A 191 -14.78 -4.68 18.78
C LEU A 191 -16.20 -4.17 18.59
N GLU A 192 -16.95 -4.78 17.68
CA GLU A 192 -18.37 -4.47 17.45
C GLU A 192 -19.22 -4.81 18.68
N GLY A 193 -19.07 -6.03 19.23
CA GLY A 193 -19.80 -6.48 20.41
C GLY A 193 -19.54 -5.62 21.66
N GLN A 194 -18.34 -5.01 21.76
CA GLN A 194 -17.98 -4.05 22.80
C GLN A 194 -18.30 -2.60 22.44
N ARG A 195 -18.97 -2.34 21.31
CA ARG A 195 -19.38 -1.02 20.81
C ARG A 195 -18.21 -0.06 20.58
N MET A 196 -17.04 -0.60 20.24
CA MET A 196 -15.88 0.20 19.82
C MET A 196 -15.97 0.61 18.35
N ILE A 197 -16.73 -0.15 17.56
CA ILE A 197 -17.09 0.16 16.17
C ILE A 197 -18.60 -0.03 15.99
N SER A 198 -19.14 0.64 14.96
CA SER A 198 -20.54 0.52 14.56
C SER A 198 -20.76 -0.79 13.77
N PRO A 199 -21.97 -1.38 13.79
CA PRO A 199 -22.36 -2.48 12.90
C PRO A 199 -22.36 -2.08 11.41
N GLU A 200 -22.47 -0.78 11.14
CA GLU A 200 -22.39 -0.13 9.82
C GLU A 200 -21.09 0.67 9.68
#